data_AF-A0A2U3W528-F1
#
_entry.id   AF-A0A2U3W528-F1
#
_cell.length_a   1.000
_cell.length_b   1.000
_cell.length_c   1.000
_cell.angle_alpha   90.00
_cell.angle_beta   90.00
_cell.angle_gamma   90.00
#
_symmetry.space_group_name_H-M   'P 1'
#
loop_
_entity.id
_entity.type
_entity.pdbx_description
1 polymer ?
#
loop_
_entity_poly.entity_id
_entity_poly.type
_entity_poly.pdbx_seq_one_letter_code
_entity_poly.pdbx_strand_id
1 'polypeptide(L)'
;MAARLAGFLLLLGLAAPGPAPAAAAKMKVVEEPNAFGLNNPFLPQTSRLQPKRDPSPVSGPAHLFRLSGKCFSLVESTYKYEFCPFHNVTQHEQTFRWNAYSGILGIWNEWEISNNTFRGMWMRDGDSCRSRSRQSKVELTCGKSSRLAHVSEPSTCVYALTFETPLVCHPHSLLVYPALPPALQQRWDQLEQDLADELITAQGYDKWLRVLFEDAGYLKTPEQSESVLEGGAKDLAFQTLESCREAHKELAKELRRLKSVLTQHGIPYTRPAETSSSEHVGPKTPPDGTAEPLRGDPGLRGNTL
;
A
#
# COMPACT_ATOMS: atom_id res chain seq x y z
N MET A 1 -56.86 -9.61 -105.73
CA MET A 1 -57.19 -8.70 -104.61
C MET A 1 -56.57 -9.27 -103.33
N ALA A 2 -56.11 -8.40 -102.42
CA ALA A 2 -55.36 -8.64 -101.17
C ALA A 2 -53.93 -9.20 -101.40
N ALA A 3 -52.82 -8.45 -101.45
CA ALA A 3 -52.35 -7.23 -100.80
C ALA A 3 -52.11 -7.34 -99.27
N ARG A 4 -50.81 -7.39 -98.93
CA ARG A 4 -50.14 -6.72 -97.79
C ARG A 4 -50.31 -7.41 -96.41
N LEU A 5 -49.34 -7.45 -95.50
CA LEU A 5 -48.04 -6.79 -95.32
C LEU A 5 -47.26 -7.64 -94.29
N ALA A 6 -46.02 -8.05 -94.59
CA ALA A 6 -45.13 -8.67 -93.60
C ALA A 6 -44.52 -7.57 -92.73
N GLY A 7 -44.94 -7.50 -91.47
CA GLY A 7 -44.43 -6.55 -90.49
C GLY A 7 -43.12 -7.04 -89.86
N PHE A 8 -42.03 -6.36 -90.20
CA PHE A 8 -40.77 -6.41 -89.45
C PHE A 8 -40.99 -5.78 -88.07
N LEU A 9 -40.93 -6.59 -87.00
CA LEU A 9 -40.88 -6.09 -85.63
C LEU A 9 -39.41 -5.96 -85.20
N LEU A 10 -38.93 -4.71 -85.22
CA LEU A 10 -37.66 -4.31 -84.63
C LEU A 10 -37.67 -4.56 -83.12
N LEU A 11 -36.65 -5.28 -82.64
CA LEU A 11 -36.26 -5.35 -81.24
C LEU A 11 -35.85 -3.96 -80.74
N LEU A 12 -36.67 -3.34 -79.89
CA LEU A 12 -36.28 -2.23 -79.03
C LEU A 12 -36.18 -2.76 -77.60
N GLY A 13 -34.95 -3.04 -77.18
CA GLY A 13 -34.63 -3.39 -75.80
C GLY A 13 -34.90 -2.19 -74.90
N LEU A 14 -36.00 -2.23 -74.16
CA LEU A 14 -36.24 -1.36 -73.02
C LEU A 14 -35.43 -1.92 -71.84
N ALA A 15 -34.22 -1.38 -71.65
CA ALA A 15 -33.49 -1.55 -70.41
C ALA A 15 -34.27 -0.85 -69.29
N ALA A 16 -35.05 -1.62 -68.54
CA ALA A 16 -35.59 -1.15 -67.27
C ALA A 16 -34.39 -0.90 -66.33
N PRO A 17 -34.26 0.30 -65.72
CA PRO A 17 -33.27 0.50 -64.69
C PRO A 17 -33.65 -0.38 -63.49
N GLY A 18 -32.88 -1.44 -63.27
CA GLY A 18 -33.00 -2.24 -62.06
C GLY A 18 -32.83 -1.34 -60.83
N PRO A 19 -33.47 -1.67 -59.69
CA PRO A 19 -33.28 -0.92 -58.46
C PRO A 19 -31.79 -0.92 -58.14
N ALA A 20 -31.20 0.28 -58.08
CA ALA A 20 -29.84 0.46 -57.62
C ALA A 20 -29.69 -0.25 -56.27
N PRO A 21 -28.58 -0.99 -56.04
CA PRO A 21 -28.31 -1.47 -54.70
C PRO A 21 -28.18 -0.21 -53.84
N ALA A 22 -29.12 -0.01 -52.92
CA ALA A 22 -28.98 1.00 -51.89
C ALA A 22 -27.61 0.77 -51.28
N ALA A 23 -26.72 1.75 -51.45
CA ALA A 23 -25.39 1.70 -50.90
C ALA A 23 -25.55 1.33 -49.44
N ALA A 24 -25.03 0.16 -49.06
CA ALA A 24 -24.90 -0.23 -47.68
C ALA A 24 -24.02 0.85 -47.05
N ALA A 25 -24.66 1.85 -46.46
CA ALA A 25 -23.98 2.84 -45.66
C ALA A 25 -23.23 2.03 -44.62
N LYS A 26 -21.89 2.01 -44.72
CA LYS A 26 -21.04 1.50 -43.66
C LYS A 26 -21.34 2.37 -42.45
N MET A 27 -22.32 1.97 -41.66
CA MET A 27 -22.48 2.44 -40.30
C MET A 27 -21.18 2.02 -39.61
N LYS A 28 -20.24 2.96 -39.52
CA LYS A 28 -19.14 2.84 -38.60
C LYS A 28 -19.82 2.75 -37.24
N VAL A 29 -19.82 1.55 -36.66
CA VAL A 29 -20.11 1.38 -35.24
C VAL A 29 -19.26 2.44 -34.56
N VAL A 30 -19.93 3.44 -34.00
CA VAL A 30 -19.28 4.30 -33.02
C VAL A 30 -19.05 3.32 -31.89
N GLU A 31 -17.83 2.80 -31.79
CA GLU A 31 -17.36 2.20 -30.55
C GLU A 31 -17.79 3.16 -29.46
N GLU A 32 -18.57 2.65 -28.51
CA GLU A 32 -18.87 3.35 -27.27
C GLU A 32 -17.58 4.04 -26.83
N PRO A 33 -17.62 5.34 -26.48
CA PRO A 33 -16.41 6.08 -26.20
C PRO A 33 -15.70 5.34 -25.07
N ASN A 34 -14.68 4.58 -25.48
CA ASN A 34 -13.83 3.83 -24.62
C ASN A 34 -13.38 4.82 -23.57
N ALA A 35 -13.86 4.61 -22.33
CA ALA A 35 -13.57 5.42 -21.17
C ALA A 35 -12.09 5.25 -20.82
N PHE A 36 -11.21 5.81 -21.64
CA PHE A 36 -9.77 5.63 -21.55
C PHE A 36 -9.05 6.92 -21.91
N GLY A 37 -9.34 7.96 -21.12
CA GLY A 37 -8.37 9.04 -20.86
C GLY A 37 -7.24 8.61 -19.91
N LEU A 38 -7.15 7.33 -19.53
CA LEU A 38 -6.17 6.82 -18.55
C LEU A 38 -4.86 6.30 -19.16
N ASN A 39 -4.74 6.21 -20.49
CA ASN A 39 -3.52 5.71 -21.17
C ASN A 39 -3.09 6.58 -22.37
N ASN A 40 -3.27 7.90 -22.31
CA ASN A 40 -2.68 8.78 -23.31
C ASN A 40 -1.33 9.32 -22.80
N PRO A 41 -0.18 8.94 -23.39
CA PRO A 41 1.13 9.45 -22.97
C PRO A 41 1.35 10.94 -23.28
N PHE A 42 0.41 11.59 -23.97
CA PHE A 42 0.50 12.99 -24.40
C PHE A 42 -0.50 13.94 -23.74
N LEU A 43 -1.33 13.46 -22.79
CA LEU A 43 -2.06 14.33 -21.86
C LEU A 43 -1.26 14.39 -20.56
N PRO A 44 -1.07 15.56 -19.92
CA PRO A 44 -0.54 15.58 -18.56
C PRO A 44 -1.49 14.71 -17.73
N GLN A 45 -0.97 13.64 -17.11
CA GLN A 45 -1.73 12.84 -16.15
C GLN A 45 -2.31 13.83 -15.15
N THR A 46 -3.60 14.14 -15.27
CA THR A 46 -4.24 15.15 -14.46
C THR A 46 -4.15 14.67 -13.02
N SER A 47 -3.21 15.26 -12.29
CA SER A 47 -2.92 15.11 -10.86
C SER A 47 -2.97 13.67 -10.34
N ARG A 48 -1.87 12.92 -10.44
CA ARG A 48 -1.65 11.79 -9.53
C ARG A 48 -1.75 12.33 -8.11
N LEU A 49 -2.79 11.94 -7.37
CA LEU A 49 -3.02 12.39 -6.00
C LEU A 49 -1.74 12.20 -5.20
N GLN A 50 -1.23 13.28 -4.60
CA GLN A 50 -0.01 13.24 -3.80
C GLN A 50 -0.42 13.13 -2.33
N PRO A 51 -0.04 12.05 -1.63
CA PRO A 51 -0.31 11.92 -0.21
C PRO A 51 0.50 12.97 0.57
N LYS A 52 -0.08 13.49 1.65
CA LYS A 52 0.58 14.47 2.53
C LYS A 52 1.82 13.91 3.23
N ARG A 53 1.87 12.59 3.40
CA ARG A 53 2.99 11.85 3.97
C ARG A 53 3.07 10.44 3.40
N ASP A 54 4.18 9.78 3.65
CA ASP A 54 4.32 8.36 3.38
C ASP A 54 3.45 7.50 4.32
N PRO A 55 2.93 6.36 3.83
CA PRO A 55 2.24 5.40 4.67
C PRO A 55 3.18 4.83 5.73
N SER A 56 2.59 4.40 6.86
CA SER A 56 3.33 3.65 7.86
C SER A 56 3.95 2.38 7.26
N PRO A 57 5.06 1.87 7.82
CA PRO A 57 5.59 0.57 7.42
C PRO A 57 4.52 -0.51 7.49
N VAL A 58 4.63 -1.50 6.60
CA VAL A 58 3.73 -2.67 6.61
C VAL A 58 3.98 -3.46 7.89
N SER A 59 2.96 -3.57 8.74
CA SER A 59 3.00 -4.28 10.02
C SER A 59 1.70 -5.05 10.25
N GLY A 60 1.71 -5.99 11.20
CA GLY A 60 0.56 -6.80 11.58
C GLY A 60 0.63 -8.23 11.04
N PRO A 61 -0.51 -8.89 10.79
CA PRO A 61 -0.53 -10.29 10.38
C PRO A 61 0.13 -10.52 9.01
N ALA A 62 1.19 -11.35 9.00
CA ALA A 62 2.01 -11.59 7.81
C ALA A 62 1.23 -12.09 6.59
N HIS A 63 0.17 -12.86 6.81
CA HIS A 63 -0.66 -13.38 5.73
C HIS A 63 -1.43 -12.29 4.96
N LEU A 64 -1.60 -11.09 5.53
CA LEU A 64 -2.21 -9.93 4.87
C LEU A 64 -1.22 -9.16 3.98
N PHE A 65 0.09 -9.34 4.15
CA PHE A 65 1.11 -8.58 3.40
C PHE A 65 1.01 -8.80 1.89
N ARG A 66 0.45 -9.93 1.45
CA ARG A 66 0.16 -10.23 0.03
C ARG A 66 -0.89 -9.32 -0.62
N LEU A 67 -1.59 -8.53 0.18
CA LEU A 67 -2.52 -7.49 -0.28
C LEU A 67 -1.81 -6.16 -0.53
N SER A 68 -0.61 -5.97 0.03
CA SER A 68 0.21 -4.79 -0.24
C SER A 68 0.54 -4.71 -1.73
N GLY A 69 0.46 -3.51 -2.29
CA GLY A 69 0.66 -3.25 -3.72
C GLY A 69 -0.51 -3.64 -4.62
N LYS A 70 -1.62 -4.15 -4.07
CA LYS A 70 -2.88 -4.37 -4.81
C LYS A 70 -3.91 -3.34 -4.42
N CYS A 71 -4.72 -2.92 -5.38
CA CYS A 71 -5.79 -1.94 -5.16
C CYS A 71 -7.14 -2.52 -5.57
N PHE A 72 -8.15 -2.24 -4.77
CA PHE A 72 -9.51 -2.76 -4.94
C PHE A 72 -10.47 -1.59 -5.05
N SER A 73 -11.24 -1.57 -6.13
CA SER A 73 -12.17 -0.47 -6.38
C SER A 73 -13.63 -0.90 -6.24
N LEU A 74 -14.45 0.02 -5.73
CA LEU A 74 -15.90 -0.09 -5.65
C LEU A 74 -16.50 1.20 -6.22
N VAL A 75 -17.42 1.07 -7.15
CA VAL A 75 -18.22 2.20 -7.62
C VAL A 75 -19.54 2.18 -6.87
N GLU A 76 -19.80 3.23 -6.11
CA GLU A 76 -21.03 3.40 -5.35
C GLU A 76 -21.59 4.79 -5.68
N SER A 77 -22.81 4.82 -6.24
CA SER A 77 -23.45 6.03 -6.77
C SER A 77 -22.59 6.75 -7.83
N THR A 78 -22.14 7.98 -7.57
CA THR A 78 -21.33 8.81 -8.47
C THR A 78 -19.83 8.74 -8.18
N TYR A 79 -19.41 7.97 -7.17
CA TYR A 79 -18.02 7.92 -6.72
C TYR A 79 -17.43 6.53 -6.92
N LYS A 80 -16.19 6.50 -7.39
CA LYS A 80 -15.33 5.32 -7.37
C LYS A 80 -14.38 5.45 -6.19
N TYR A 81 -14.51 4.54 -5.24
CA TYR A 81 -13.58 4.38 -4.14
C TYR A 81 -12.52 3.36 -4.52
N GLU A 82 -11.27 3.63 -4.15
CA GLU A 82 -10.17 2.70 -4.34
C GLU A 82 -9.40 2.56 -3.03
N PHE A 83 -9.26 1.31 -2.58
CA PHE A 83 -8.53 0.97 -1.38
C PHE A 83 -7.32 0.11 -1.74
N CYS A 84 -6.14 0.61 -1.38
CA CYS A 84 -4.87 -0.09 -1.49
C CYS A 84 -4.38 -0.42 -0.06
N PRO A 85 -4.50 -1.67 0.41
CA PRO A 85 -4.04 -2.06 1.75
C PRO A 85 -2.58 -1.64 2.01
N PHE A 86 -2.35 -1.11 3.21
CA PHE A 86 -1.06 -0.55 3.66
C PHE A 86 -0.54 0.67 2.89
N HIS A 87 -1.35 1.27 2.00
CA HIS A 87 -0.99 2.49 1.27
C HIS A 87 -1.97 3.61 1.57
N ASN A 88 -3.07 3.72 0.82
CA ASN A 88 -4.05 4.79 0.96
C ASN A 88 -5.44 4.35 0.49
N VAL A 89 -6.42 5.19 0.81
CA VAL A 89 -7.79 5.14 0.30
C VAL A 89 -8.02 6.39 -0.53
N THR A 90 -8.52 6.26 -1.75
CA THR A 90 -8.85 7.37 -2.64
C THR A 90 -10.32 7.35 -3.05
N GLN A 91 -10.82 8.53 -3.39
CA GLN A 91 -12.15 8.75 -3.94
C GLN A 91 -12.02 9.50 -5.26
N HIS A 92 -12.71 9.03 -6.29
CA HIS A 92 -12.75 9.63 -7.61
C HIS A 92 -14.21 9.78 -8.06
N GLU A 93 -14.66 11.03 -8.18
CA GLU A 93 -15.95 11.34 -8.78
C GLU A 93 -15.96 10.91 -10.26
N GLN A 94 -16.98 10.14 -10.65
CA GLN A 94 -17.12 9.58 -12.00
C GLN A 94 -17.90 10.49 -12.96
N THR A 95 -18.30 11.70 -12.52
CA THR A 95 -19.06 12.61 -13.37
C THR A 95 -18.15 13.20 -14.46
N PHE A 96 -18.71 13.42 -15.66
CA PHE A 96 -17.99 14.03 -16.79
C PHE A 96 -17.86 15.56 -16.63
N ARG A 97 -17.47 16.01 -15.44
CA ARG A 97 -17.22 17.43 -15.14
C ARG A 97 -15.74 17.70 -15.30
N TRP A 98 -15.40 18.86 -15.86
CA TRP A 98 -14.01 19.29 -16.00
C TRP A 98 -13.29 19.46 -14.64
N ASN A 99 -14.06 19.60 -13.56
CA ASN A 99 -13.60 19.76 -12.18
C ASN A 99 -14.11 18.64 -11.24
N ALA A 100 -14.23 17.41 -11.74
CA ALA A 100 -14.62 16.26 -10.93
C ALA A 100 -13.69 16.10 -9.71
N TYR A 101 -14.26 15.89 -8.52
CA TYR A 101 -13.46 15.76 -7.30
C TYR A 101 -12.67 14.45 -7.31
N SER A 102 -11.38 14.55 -7.00
CA SER A 102 -10.53 13.39 -6.69
C SER A 102 -9.71 13.71 -5.45
N GLY A 103 -9.65 12.78 -4.51
CA GLY A 103 -8.96 13.03 -3.25
C GLY A 103 -8.62 11.80 -2.43
N ILE A 104 -7.75 12.00 -1.44
CA ILE A 104 -7.30 10.95 -0.53
C ILE A 104 -8.18 10.99 0.73
N LEU A 105 -8.81 9.86 1.05
CA LEU A 105 -9.66 9.72 2.24
C LEU A 105 -8.89 9.26 3.49
N GLY A 106 -7.66 8.79 3.29
CA GLY A 106 -6.73 8.45 4.36
C GLY A 106 -5.51 7.69 3.84
N ILE A 107 -4.43 7.73 4.62
CA ILE A 107 -3.14 7.08 4.41
C ILE A 107 -2.94 6.08 5.55
N TRP A 108 -2.40 4.91 5.23
CA TRP A 108 -2.17 3.85 6.21
C TRP A 108 -1.38 4.36 7.42
N ASN A 109 -1.97 4.20 8.61
CA ASN A 109 -1.41 4.73 9.85
C ASN A 109 -1.12 3.66 10.89
N GLU A 110 -2.17 3.01 11.40
CA GLU A 110 -2.09 2.09 12.54
C GLU A 110 -3.25 1.09 12.52
N TRP A 111 -3.11 0.02 13.30
CA TRP A 111 -4.18 -0.93 13.55
C TRP A 111 -5.11 -0.44 14.66
N GLU A 112 -6.38 -0.80 14.56
CA GLU A 112 -7.30 -0.79 15.70
C GLU A 112 -7.26 -2.17 16.35
N ILE A 113 -6.85 -2.22 17.62
CA ILE A 113 -6.78 -3.45 18.40
C ILE A 113 -7.81 -3.37 19.53
N SER A 114 -8.63 -4.42 19.65
CA SER A 114 -9.55 -4.59 20.79
C SER A 114 -9.47 -6.04 21.24
N ASN A 115 -9.46 -6.28 22.55
CA ASN A 115 -9.43 -7.65 23.11
C ASN A 115 -8.36 -8.54 22.47
N ASN A 116 -7.14 -8.02 22.26
CA ASN A 116 -6.02 -8.75 21.66
C ASN A 116 -6.27 -9.25 20.22
N THR A 117 -7.19 -8.59 19.51
CA THR A 117 -7.54 -8.88 18.11
C THR A 117 -7.47 -7.62 17.24
N PHE A 118 -6.96 -7.76 16.03
CA PHE A 118 -7.01 -6.73 15.00
C PHE A 118 -8.47 -6.56 14.52
N ARG A 119 -9.05 -5.38 14.73
CA ARG A 119 -10.43 -5.06 14.30
C ARG A 119 -10.49 -4.33 12.98
N GLY A 120 -9.53 -3.44 12.74
CA GLY A 120 -9.55 -2.61 11.55
C GLY A 120 -8.26 -1.87 11.33
N MET A 121 -8.18 -1.24 10.17
CA MET A 121 -7.05 -0.42 9.73
C MET A 121 -7.48 1.04 9.79
N TRP A 122 -6.75 1.85 10.56
CA TRP A 122 -6.93 3.30 10.57
C TRP A 122 -6.11 3.93 9.46
N MET A 123 -6.81 4.62 8.57
CA MET A 123 -6.25 5.43 7.50
C MET A 123 -6.44 6.91 7.88
N ARG A 124 -5.37 7.63 8.17
CA ARG A 124 -5.42 9.03 8.65
C ARG A 124 -4.76 9.99 7.66
N ASP A 125 -4.79 11.29 7.94
CA ASP A 125 -4.05 12.30 7.18
C ASP A 125 -4.41 12.37 5.69
N GLY A 126 -5.68 12.14 5.36
CA GLY A 126 -6.21 12.40 4.03
C GLY A 126 -6.27 13.89 3.69
N ASP A 127 -6.95 14.21 2.60
CA ASP A 127 -7.13 15.58 2.14
C ASP A 127 -7.80 16.45 3.19
N SER A 128 -7.48 17.74 3.18
CA SER A 128 -8.05 18.70 4.12
C SER A 128 -9.56 18.82 3.93
N CYS A 129 -10.29 18.80 5.04
CA CYS A 129 -11.73 18.81 5.09
C CYS A 129 -12.19 19.71 6.24
N ARG A 130 -12.42 20.99 5.91
CA ARG A 130 -12.69 22.07 6.88
C ARG A 130 -11.54 22.19 7.89
N SER A 131 -11.77 21.84 9.16
CA SER A 131 -10.80 21.96 10.26
C SER A 131 -10.01 20.67 10.53
N ARG A 132 -10.30 19.57 9.83
CA ARG A 132 -9.66 18.26 10.05
C ARG A 132 -9.22 17.65 8.72
N SER A 133 -8.29 16.71 8.76
CA SER A 133 -7.99 15.86 7.61
C SER A 133 -9.04 14.75 7.51
N ARG A 134 -9.38 14.34 6.28
CA ARG A 134 -10.19 13.14 6.07
C ARG A 134 -9.51 11.93 6.70
N GLN A 135 -10.32 11.06 7.27
CA GLN A 135 -9.85 9.80 7.85
C GLN A 135 -10.83 8.68 7.53
N SER A 136 -10.31 7.48 7.39
CA SER A 136 -11.10 6.30 7.05
C SER A 136 -10.75 5.15 7.98
N LYS A 137 -11.78 4.41 8.42
CA LYS A 137 -11.62 3.15 9.14
C LYS A 137 -11.98 2.01 8.20
N VAL A 138 -11.06 1.07 8.00
CA VAL A 138 -11.31 -0.12 7.18
C VAL A 138 -11.49 -1.33 8.08
N GLU A 139 -12.67 -1.91 8.08
CA GLU A 139 -12.97 -3.16 8.76
C GLU A 139 -12.73 -4.35 7.83
N LEU A 140 -12.02 -5.37 8.32
CA LEU A 140 -11.72 -6.58 7.56
C LEU A 140 -12.76 -7.65 7.88
N THR A 141 -13.41 -8.18 6.84
CA THR A 141 -14.47 -9.19 6.97
C THR A 141 -14.16 -10.42 6.12
N CYS A 142 -14.64 -11.59 6.56
CA CYS A 142 -14.49 -12.82 5.78
C CYS A 142 -15.34 -12.74 4.51
N GLY A 143 -14.73 -12.99 3.36
CA GLY A 143 -15.42 -13.04 2.08
C GLY A 143 -14.79 -14.06 1.12
N LYS A 144 -15.51 -14.41 0.05
CA LYS A 144 -15.04 -15.40 -0.94
C LYS A 144 -13.86 -14.89 -1.78
N SER A 145 -13.76 -13.57 -1.94
CA SER A 145 -12.77 -12.89 -2.78
C SER A 145 -12.32 -11.61 -2.09
N SER A 146 -11.07 -11.19 -2.30
CA SER A 146 -10.60 -9.88 -1.84
C SER A 146 -11.27 -8.75 -2.63
N ARG A 147 -12.16 -7.98 -2.01
CA ARG A 147 -12.86 -6.84 -2.65
C ARG A 147 -13.32 -5.82 -1.61
N LEU A 148 -13.46 -4.57 -2.05
CA LEU A 148 -14.13 -3.54 -1.26
C LEU A 148 -15.65 -3.77 -1.36
N ALA A 149 -16.30 -4.04 -0.24
CA ALA A 149 -17.70 -4.48 -0.19
C ALA A 149 -18.67 -3.32 0.04
N HIS A 150 -18.32 -2.38 0.90
CA HIS A 150 -19.18 -1.24 1.23
C HIS A 150 -18.36 -0.03 1.67
N VAL A 151 -18.84 1.18 1.36
CA VAL A 151 -18.27 2.45 1.82
C VAL A 151 -19.39 3.34 2.33
N SER A 152 -19.17 3.96 3.50
CA SER A 152 -20.10 4.93 4.07
C SER A 152 -19.36 6.13 4.68
N GLU A 153 -20.04 7.27 4.76
CA GLU A 153 -19.57 8.46 5.47
C GLU A 153 -20.45 8.69 6.71
N PRO A 154 -20.22 7.97 7.83
CA PRO A 154 -21.03 8.08 9.03
C PRO A 154 -20.99 9.47 9.68
N SER A 155 -19.91 10.22 9.48
CA SER A 155 -19.81 11.61 9.89
C SER A 155 -18.95 12.38 8.91
N THR A 156 -19.15 13.70 8.80
CA THR A 156 -18.46 14.52 7.81
C THR A 156 -16.94 14.34 7.90
N CYS A 157 -16.31 14.03 6.76
CA CYS A 157 -14.87 13.76 6.63
C CYS A 157 -14.37 12.44 7.29
N VAL A 158 -15.26 11.59 7.79
CA VAL A 158 -14.92 10.30 8.41
C VAL A 158 -15.63 9.19 7.66
N TYR A 159 -14.85 8.28 7.09
CA TYR A 159 -15.34 7.20 6.26
C TYR A 159 -15.21 5.86 6.98
N ALA A 160 -16.17 4.97 6.74
CA ALA A 160 -16.12 3.58 7.17
C ALA A 160 -16.21 2.69 5.94
N LEU A 161 -15.21 1.82 5.76
CA LEU A 161 -15.09 0.91 4.65
C LEU A 161 -15.12 -0.52 5.17
N THR A 162 -15.85 -1.40 4.48
CA THR A 162 -15.83 -2.83 4.74
C THR A 162 -15.08 -3.54 3.62
N PHE A 163 -13.95 -4.15 3.95
CA PHE A 163 -13.14 -4.91 3.01
C PHE A 163 -13.33 -6.41 3.26
N GLU A 164 -13.82 -7.12 2.26
CA GLU A 164 -13.97 -8.58 2.30
C GLU A 164 -12.69 -9.25 1.81
N THR A 165 -12.24 -10.29 2.50
CA THR A 165 -11.10 -11.09 2.05
C THR A 165 -11.15 -12.52 2.62
N PRO A 166 -10.77 -13.55 1.85
CA PRO A 166 -10.71 -14.92 2.36
C PRO A 166 -9.62 -15.11 3.43
N LEU A 167 -8.68 -14.17 3.49
CA LEU A 167 -7.52 -14.22 4.37
C LEU A 167 -7.87 -14.09 5.86
N VAL A 168 -9.03 -13.50 6.18
CA VAL A 168 -9.49 -13.28 7.56
C VAL A 168 -10.60 -14.23 7.98
N CYS A 169 -10.87 -15.28 7.19
CA CYS A 169 -11.97 -16.21 7.47
C CYS A 169 -11.68 -17.20 8.60
N HIS A 170 -10.40 -17.46 8.90
CA HIS A 170 -10.04 -18.33 10.00
C HIS A 170 -10.20 -17.58 11.34
N PRO A 171 -10.83 -18.15 12.39
CA PRO A 171 -11.03 -17.49 13.69
C PRO A 171 -9.75 -16.92 14.31
N HIS A 172 -8.61 -17.54 14.06
CA HIS A 172 -7.32 -17.13 14.62
C HIS A 172 -6.52 -16.18 13.72
N SER A 173 -7.06 -15.80 12.55
CA SER A 173 -6.34 -14.96 11.59
C SER A 173 -6.02 -13.55 12.12
N LEU A 174 -6.92 -12.97 12.92
CA LEU A 174 -6.80 -11.60 13.43
C LEU A 174 -6.29 -11.53 14.88
N LEU A 175 -5.76 -12.62 15.43
CA LEU A 175 -5.14 -12.60 16.77
C LEU A 175 -3.82 -11.83 16.73
N VAL A 176 -3.59 -10.99 17.74
CA VAL A 176 -2.37 -10.17 17.82
C VAL A 176 -1.16 -11.01 18.26
N TYR A 177 -1.33 -11.88 19.27
CA TYR A 177 -0.22 -12.65 19.82
C TYR A 177 0.56 -13.46 18.76
N PRO A 178 -0.09 -14.26 17.87
CA PRO A 178 0.63 -15.00 16.83
C PRO A 178 1.26 -14.13 15.74
N ALA A 179 0.81 -12.88 15.58
CA ALA A 179 1.36 -11.96 14.60
C ALA A 179 2.65 -11.26 15.09
N LEU A 180 2.90 -11.28 16.40
CA LEU A 180 4.06 -10.64 17.00
C LEU A 180 5.37 -11.37 16.68
N PRO A 181 6.50 -10.65 16.57
CA PRO A 181 7.82 -11.25 16.55
C PRO A 181 8.10 -12.08 17.83
N PRO A 182 8.92 -13.15 17.76
CA PRO A 182 9.19 -14.00 18.92
C PRO A 182 9.70 -13.27 20.17
N ALA A 183 10.52 -12.23 20.00
CA ALA A 183 11.02 -11.43 21.10
C ALA A 183 9.90 -10.66 21.84
N LEU A 184 8.89 -10.17 21.10
CA LEU A 184 7.74 -9.49 21.69
C LEU A 184 6.72 -10.48 22.26
N GLN A 185 6.61 -11.68 21.70
CA GLN A 185 5.82 -12.77 22.30
C GLN A 185 6.35 -13.13 23.69
N GLN A 186 7.66 -13.35 23.83
CA GLN A 186 8.29 -13.64 25.12
C GLN A 186 8.06 -12.51 26.15
N ARG A 187 8.12 -11.25 25.69
CA ARG A 187 7.83 -10.10 26.55
C ARG A 187 6.36 -10.07 26.97
N TRP A 188 5.43 -10.44 26.10
CA TRP A 188 4.03 -10.62 26.46
C TRP A 188 3.88 -11.75 27.49
N ASP A 189 4.47 -12.92 27.25
CA ASP A 189 4.39 -14.06 28.17
C ASP A 189 4.87 -13.68 29.59
N GLN A 190 5.95 -12.89 29.68
CA GLN A 190 6.42 -12.36 30.96
C GLN A 190 5.39 -11.41 31.61
N LEU A 191 4.74 -10.53 30.83
CA LEU A 191 3.70 -9.64 31.37
C LEU A 191 2.48 -10.40 31.88
N GLU A 192 2.09 -11.49 31.24
CA GLU A 192 1.01 -12.38 31.71
C GLU A 192 1.42 -13.05 33.03
N GLN A 193 2.66 -13.53 33.11
CA GLN A 193 3.21 -14.11 34.32
C GLN A 193 3.26 -13.09 35.47
N ASP A 194 3.76 -11.88 35.21
CA ASP A 194 3.83 -10.80 36.20
C ASP A 194 2.43 -10.39 36.69
N LEU A 195 1.41 -10.44 35.82
CA LEU A 195 0.02 -10.20 36.19
C LEU A 195 -0.54 -11.35 37.06
N ALA A 196 -0.25 -12.59 36.70
CA ALA A 196 -0.66 -13.78 37.45
C ALA A 196 0.00 -13.87 38.83
N ASP A 197 1.26 -13.42 38.94
CA ASP A 197 2.02 -13.33 40.18
C ASP A 197 1.66 -12.06 40.99
N GLU A 198 0.68 -11.28 40.54
CA GLU A 198 0.19 -10.04 41.17
C GLU A 198 1.27 -8.95 41.35
N LEU A 199 2.33 -8.99 40.54
CA LEU A 199 3.41 -8.00 40.55
C LEU A 199 3.01 -6.70 39.85
N ILE A 200 2.02 -6.77 38.96
CA ILE A 200 1.45 -5.62 38.25
C ILE A 200 -0.08 -5.57 38.39
N THR A 201 -0.64 -4.38 38.31
CA THR A 201 -2.08 -4.18 38.28
C THR A 201 -2.64 -4.38 36.86
N ALA A 202 -3.94 -4.64 36.73
CA ALA A 202 -4.60 -4.72 35.42
C ALA A 202 -4.38 -3.46 34.55
N GLN A 203 -4.43 -2.28 35.16
CA GLN A 203 -4.13 -1.02 34.47
C GLN A 203 -2.66 -0.94 34.00
N GLY A 204 -1.75 -1.46 34.82
CA GLY A 204 -0.34 -1.58 34.48
C GLY A 204 -0.14 -2.51 33.27
N TYR A 205 -0.77 -3.68 33.31
CA TYR A 205 -0.78 -4.64 32.20
C TYR A 205 -1.25 -4.00 30.89
N ASP A 206 -2.40 -3.31 30.89
CA ASP A 206 -2.92 -2.65 29.68
C ASP A 206 -1.96 -1.60 29.13
N LYS A 207 -1.30 -0.84 30.02
CA LYS A 207 -0.29 0.15 29.63
C LYS A 207 0.93 -0.51 29.01
N TRP A 208 1.46 -1.58 29.61
CA TRP A 208 2.60 -2.31 29.08
C TRP A 208 2.28 -3.00 27.75
N LEU A 209 1.08 -3.54 27.62
CA LEU A 209 0.58 -4.14 26.39
C LEU A 209 0.51 -3.11 25.26
N ARG A 210 0.04 -1.89 25.56
CA ARG A 210 0.04 -0.78 24.60
C ARG A 210 1.46 -0.45 24.12
N VAL A 211 2.43 -0.33 25.03
CA VAL A 211 3.84 -0.09 24.68
C VAL A 211 4.38 -1.23 23.80
N LEU A 212 4.03 -2.48 24.10
CA LEU A 212 4.41 -3.63 23.29
C LEU A 212 3.86 -3.55 21.86
N PHE A 213 2.62 -3.08 21.68
CA PHE A 213 2.03 -2.86 20.35
C PHE A 213 2.61 -1.66 19.61
N GLU A 214 3.04 -0.62 20.33
CA GLU A 214 3.79 0.49 19.76
C GLU A 214 5.17 0.02 19.26
N ASP A 215 5.89 -0.79 20.06
CA ASP A 215 7.17 -1.40 19.69
C ASP A 215 7.04 -2.36 18.49
N ALA A 216 5.91 -3.06 18.37
CA ALA A 216 5.58 -3.89 17.21
C ALA A 216 5.23 -3.08 15.94
N GLY A 217 5.08 -1.76 16.06
CA GLY A 217 4.63 -0.87 14.99
C GLY A 217 3.16 -1.06 14.62
N TYR A 218 2.33 -1.59 15.53
CA TYR A 218 0.90 -1.75 15.31
C TYR A 218 0.11 -0.50 15.70
N LEU A 219 0.56 0.21 16.73
CA LEU A 219 -0.02 1.47 17.21
C LEU A 219 0.99 2.61 17.04
N LYS A 220 0.49 3.83 16.86
CA LYS A 220 1.32 5.04 16.90
C LYS A 220 1.39 5.61 18.30
N THR A 221 2.56 6.16 18.65
CA THR A 221 2.71 6.93 19.88
C THR A 221 1.88 8.22 19.79
N PRO A 222 1.36 8.73 20.91
CA PRO A 222 0.60 9.99 20.94
C PRO A 222 1.38 11.16 20.31
N GLU A 223 2.69 11.23 20.55
CA GLU A 223 3.56 12.26 19.99
C GLU A 223 3.65 12.20 18.45
N GLN A 224 3.65 11.01 17.85
CA GLN A 224 3.59 10.84 16.40
C GLN A 224 2.20 11.16 15.82
N SER A 225 1.14 11.08 16.65
CA SER A 225 -0.22 11.44 16.24
C SER A 225 -0.49 12.96 16.31
N GLU A 226 0.20 13.67 17.20
CA GLU A 226 0.04 15.13 17.40
C GLU A 226 1.05 15.99 16.64
N SER A 227 2.28 15.49 16.43
CA SER A 227 3.33 16.20 15.67
C SER A 227 3.00 16.42 14.18
N VAL A 228 1.85 15.93 13.70
CA VAL A 228 1.37 16.13 12.31
C VAL A 228 0.40 17.32 12.21
N LEU A 229 -0.11 17.85 13.33
CA LEU A 229 -1.03 19.01 13.33
C LEU A 229 -0.31 20.36 13.31
N GLU A 230 0.93 20.44 13.77
CA GLU A 230 1.82 21.59 13.55
C GLU A 230 3.27 21.13 13.47
N GLY A 231 3.85 21.20 12.27
CA GLY A 231 5.27 20.96 12.05
C GLY A 231 5.52 19.90 11.00
N GLY A 232 5.75 20.34 9.77
CA GLY A 232 6.50 19.52 8.83
C GLY A 232 7.76 19.03 9.55
N ALA A 233 7.99 17.72 9.51
CA ALA A 233 9.27 17.16 9.89
C ALA A 233 10.33 18.02 9.20
N LYS A 234 11.07 18.81 9.99
CA LYS A 234 12.34 19.35 9.53
C LYS A 234 13.25 18.15 9.41
N ASP A 235 13.09 17.43 8.31
CA ASP A 235 14.23 16.84 7.65
C ASP A 235 15.16 18.04 7.47
N LEU A 236 16.18 18.13 8.34
CA LEU A 236 17.18 19.18 8.29
C LEU A 236 18.01 18.89 7.04
N ALA A 237 17.44 19.18 5.88
CA ALA A 237 18.16 19.32 4.65
C ALA A 237 19.11 20.49 4.86
N PHE A 238 20.34 20.18 5.27
CA PHE A 238 21.39 21.16 5.44
C PHE A 238 21.59 21.84 4.08
N GLN A 239 21.29 23.13 4.00
CA GLN A 239 21.35 23.89 2.74
C GLN A 239 22.80 24.05 2.24
N THR A 240 23.80 23.86 3.13
CA THR A 240 25.23 23.96 2.81
C THR A 240 26.03 22.83 3.47
N LEU A 241 27.18 22.52 2.85
CA LEU A 241 28.10 21.48 3.35
C LEU A 241 28.78 21.91 4.67
N GLU A 242 29.01 23.22 4.89
CA GLU A 242 29.48 23.71 6.18
C GLU A 242 28.47 23.48 7.31
N SER A 243 27.18 23.76 7.06
CA SER A 243 26.09 23.55 8.02
C SER A 243 25.98 22.08 8.44
N CYS A 244 26.12 21.16 7.49
CA CYS A 244 26.14 19.72 7.76
C CYS A 244 27.37 19.32 8.62
N ARG A 245 28.55 19.86 8.29
CA ARG A 245 29.79 19.57 9.03
C ARG A 245 29.73 20.06 10.48
N GLU A 246 29.17 21.24 10.71
CA GLU A 246 28.98 21.79 12.06
C GLU A 246 27.98 20.95 12.86
N ALA A 247 26.84 20.60 12.27
CA ALA A 247 25.85 19.74 12.91
C ALA A 247 26.43 18.35 13.25
N HIS A 248 27.23 17.77 12.35
CA HIS A 248 27.92 16.51 12.61
C HIS A 248 28.92 16.62 13.77
N LYS A 249 29.64 17.74 13.87
CA LYS A 249 30.58 18.00 14.97
C LYS A 249 29.83 18.11 16.30
N GLU A 250 28.67 18.77 16.32
CA GLU A 250 27.86 18.92 17.52
C GLU A 250 27.22 17.61 17.94
N LEU A 251 26.66 16.86 16.99
CA LEU A 251 26.13 15.51 17.22
C LEU A 251 27.19 14.58 17.81
N ALA A 252 28.43 14.63 17.30
CA ALA A 252 29.54 13.83 17.81
C ALA A 252 29.91 14.18 19.26
N LYS A 253 29.76 15.44 19.68
CA LYS A 253 29.97 15.86 21.08
C LYS A 253 28.85 15.32 21.97
N GLU A 254 27.59 15.47 21.55
CA GLU A 254 26.44 14.96 22.30
C GLU A 254 26.52 13.44 22.47
N LEU A 255 26.89 12.69 21.42
CA LEU A 255 27.11 11.25 21.52
C LEU A 255 28.18 10.89 22.55
N ARG A 256 29.28 11.65 22.66
CA ARG A 256 30.28 11.41 23.71
C ARG A 256 29.74 11.71 25.09
N ARG A 257 28.97 12.80 25.24
CA ARG A 257 28.35 13.20 26.51
C ARG A 257 27.37 12.13 26.99
N LEU A 258 26.45 11.71 26.13
CA LEU A 258 25.47 10.65 26.40
C LEU A 258 26.16 9.33 26.75
N LYS A 259 27.19 8.94 26.01
CA LYS A 259 27.99 7.74 26.34
C LYS A 259 28.61 7.86 27.73
N SER A 260 29.20 8.99 28.08
CA SER A 260 29.75 9.21 29.44
C SER A 260 28.68 9.04 30.52
N VAL A 261 27.49 9.60 30.31
CA VAL A 261 26.37 9.49 31.26
C VAL A 261 25.91 8.03 31.40
N LEU A 262 25.71 7.32 30.28
CA LEU A 262 25.33 5.91 30.30
C LEU A 262 26.37 5.04 31.03
N THR A 263 27.65 5.34 30.83
CA THR A 263 28.75 4.63 31.50
C THR A 263 28.79 4.93 33.01
N GLN A 264 28.54 6.17 33.42
CA GLN A 264 28.44 6.57 34.83
C GLN A 264 27.29 5.87 35.57
N HIS A 265 26.17 5.64 34.87
CA HIS A 265 25.00 4.98 35.42
C HIS A 265 24.99 3.45 35.21
N GLY A 266 26.06 2.87 34.65
CA GLY A 266 26.17 1.42 34.45
C GLY A 266 25.17 0.84 33.44
N ILE A 267 24.65 1.66 32.52
CA ILE A 267 23.65 1.24 31.53
C ILE A 267 24.37 0.71 30.27
N PRO A 268 24.21 -0.58 29.91
CA PRO A 268 24.83 -1.14 28.72
C PRO A 268 24.21 -0.56 27.44
N TYR A 269 25.04 -0.18 26.46
CA TYR A 269 24.59 0.26 25.13
C TYR A 269 25.47 -0.36 24.03
N THR A 270 24.85 -0.84 22.95
CA THR A 270 25.53 -1.41 21.78
C THR A 270 25.57 -0.42 20.62
N ARG A 271 26.67 -0.39 19.85
CA ARG A 271 26.72 0.35 18.57
C ARG A 271 25.87 -0.38 17.53
N PRO A 272 25.03 0.33 16.75
CA PRO A 272 24.57 -0.17 15.46
C PRO A 272 25.79 -0.35 14.54
N ALA A 273 25.87 -1.48 13.84
CA ALA A 273 26.92 -1.72 12.86
C ALA A 273 26.73 -0.77 11.66
N GLU A 274 27.65 0.17 11.49
CA GLU A 274 27.71 1.00 10.28
C GLU A 274 28.31 0.17 9.13
N THR A 275 27.54 0.03 8.06
CA THR A 275 27.94 -0.50 6.76
C THR A 275 29.10 0.32 6.19
N SER A 276 30.29 -0.25 6.13
CA SER A 276 31.43 0.36 5.44
C SER A 276 31.21 0.30 3.93
N SER A 277 31.18 1.50 3.35
CA SER A 277 31.30 1.82 1.93
C SER A 277 32.33 0.97 1.19
N SER A 278 31.87 0.37 0.08
CA SER A 278 32.70 -0.29 -0.94
C SER A 278 33.55 0.76 -1.67
N GLU A 279 34.86 0.77 -1.44
CA GLU A 279 35.81 1.45 -2.33
C GLU A 279 35.99 0.64 -3.62
N HIS A 280 35.78 1.31 -4.74
CA HIS A 280 36.16 0.84 -6.08
C HIS A 280 37.68 0.74 -6.19
N VAL A 281 38.17 -0.44 -6.57
CA VAL A 281 39.52 -0.59 -7.15
C VAL A 281 39.39 -1.24 -8.53
N GLY A 282 39.74 -0.47 -9.55
CA GLY A 282 39.89 -0.91 -10.94
C GLY A 282 41.18 -1.70 -11.19
N PRO A 283 41.38 -2.20 -12.42
CA PRO A 283 41.78 -3.58 -12.67
C PRO A 283 43.29 -3.80 -12.80
N LYS A 284 43.78 -4.96 -12.35
CA LYS A 284 45.05 -5.55 -12.76
C LYS A 284 44.92 -7.06 -12.95
N THR A 285 45.44 -7.53 -14.08
CA THR A 285 45.70 -8.94 -14.47
C THR A 285 47.19 -9.04 -14.84
N PRO A 286 47.80 -10.23 -15.02
CA PRO A 286 47.71 -11.55 -14.35
C PRO A 286 49.15 -11.98 -13.87
N PRO A 287 49.53 -13.23 -13.49
CA PRO A 287 49.46 -14.46 -14.32
C PRO A 287 49.10 -15.79 -13.60
N ASP A 288 48.55 -16.70 -14.42
CA ASP A 288 48.77 -18.15 -14.58
C ASP A 288 49.18 -19.06 -13.39
N GLY A 289 48.47 -20.19 -13.24
CA GLY A 289 48.80 -21.24 -12.28
C GLY A 289 47.70 -22.28 -12.03
N THR A 290 47.57 -23.24 -12.95
CA THR A 290 47.12 -24.65 -12.78
C THR A 290 45.94 -25.02 -11.87
N ALA A 291 44.94 -25.63 -12.50
CA ALA A 291 43.80 -26.31 -11.89
C ALA A 291 44.14 -27.67 -11.29
N GLU A 292 43.60 -27.98 -10.10
CA GLU A 292 43.34 -29.35 -9.63
C GLU A 292 42.00 -29.42 -8.86
N PRO A 293 41.30 -30.58 -8.88
CA PRO A 293 39.89 -30.68 -8.52
C PRO A 293 39.66 -31.02 -7.04
N LEU A 294 38.63 -30.39 -6.45
CA LEU A 294 38.13 -30.69 -5.11
C LEU A 294 37.51 -32.08 -5.05
N ARG A 295 38.06 -32.92 -4.17
CA ARG A 295 37.60 -34.28 -3.84
C ARG A 295 36.40 -34.19 -2.91
N GLY A 296 35.28 -34.80 -3.31
CA GLY A 296 34.07 -34.93 -2.49
C GLY A 296 34.18 -36.08 -1.48
N ASP A 297 33.67 -35.86 -0.27
CA ASP A 297 33.51 -36.86 0.78
C ASP A 297 32.26 -37.72 0.52
N PRO A 298 32.35 -39.07 0.58
CA PRO A 298 31.18 -39.93 0.67
C PRO A 298 30.84 -40.23 2.14
N GLY A 299 29.64 -39.84 2.56
CA GLY A 299 29.09 -40.15 3.87
C GLY A 299 28.88 -41.66 4.09
N LEU A 300 29.40 -42.16 5.21
CA LEU A 300 29.21 -43.51 5.73
C LEU A 300 27.75 -43.73 6.19
N ARG A 301 27.06 -44.71 5.59
CA ARG A 301 25.84 -45.32 6.13
C ARG A 301 26.21 -46.24 7.29
N GLY A 302 25.72 -45.94 8.49
CA GLY A 302 25.72 -46.87 9.61
C GLY A 302 24.53 -47.83 9.53
N ASN A 303 24.84 -49.13 9.44
CA ASN A 303 23.90 -50.21 9.76
C ASN A 303 23.99 -50.51 11.26
N THR A 304 22.85 -50.54 11.94
CA THR A 304 22.69 -51.21 13.24
C THR A 304 21.41 -52.03 13.20
N LEU A 305 21.61 -53.35 13.25
CA LEU A 305 20.73 -54.45 13.68
C LEU A 305 19.41 -54.66 12.93
#